data_AF-A0A7J5XBT6-F1
#
_entry.id   AF-A0A7J5XBT6-F1
#
_cell.length_a   1.000
_cell.length_b   1.000
_cell.length_c   1.000
_cell.angle_alpha   90.00
_cell.angle_beta   90.00
_cell.angle_gamma   90.00
#
_symmetry.space_group_name_H-M   'P 1'
#
loop_
_entity.id
_entity.type
_entity.pdbx_description
1 polymer ?
#
loop_
_entity_poly.entity_id
_entity_poly.type
_entity_poly.pdbx_seq_one_letter_code
_entity_poly.pdbx_strand_id
1 'polypeptide(L)'
;MIADIFGESGDEEEEEFTGFNQEDLEEKKEAQEEEQQQEDSDSDEGVDRSGQDMSMMSDFDVMLAKRKAMNSRKRRNRDGGTFISDADDVVSAMISKMNEAAEEDRTLNALKKPALKKLTLLPHVILHLRKQDLKETFIDSGVMSAIKEWISPLPDKSLPALRIRGELLRILQELPSGVRRL
;
A
#
# COMPACT_ATOMS: atom_id res chain seq x y z
N MET A 1 46.68 -18.79 -10.06
CA MET A 1 45.69 -18.51 -9.00
C MET A 1 44.86 -17.33 -9.48
N ILE A 2 43.68 -17.61 -10.01
CA ILE A 2 42.70 -16.58 -10.38
C ILE A 2 41.68 -16.64 -9.24
N ALA A 3 41.63 -15.57 -8.46
CA ALA A 3 40.78 -15.44 -7.29
C ALA A 3 39.34 -15.11 -7.70
N ASP A 4 38.41 -15.63 -6.91
CA ASP A 4 36.96 -15.55 -7.03
C ASP A 4 36.44 -14.12 -7.26
N ILE A 5 35.82 -13.90 -8.42
CA ILE A 5 35.00 -12.73 -8.78
C ILE A 5 33.58 -13.22 -9.12
N PHE A 6 33.00 -14.04 -8.25
CA PHE A 6 31.55 -14.22 -8.22
C PHE A 6 31.15 -14.27 -6.75
N GLY A 7 31.13 -13.09 -6.16
CA GLY A 7 30.48 -12.87 -4.88
C GLY A 7 28.98 -13.05 -5.07
N GLU A 8 28.45 -14.02 -4.33
CA GLU A 8 27.15 -13.93 -3.66
C GLU A 8 26.00 -13.47 -4.56
N SER A 9 25.45 -14.43 -5.30
CA SER A 9 24.10 -14.35 -5.83
C SER A 9 23.16 -14.14 -4.64
N GLY A 10 22.82 -12.88 -4.36
CA GLY A 10 21.67 -12.56 -3.53
C GLY A 10 20.45 -13.15 -4.21
N ASP A 11 19.80 -14.08 -3.53
CA ASP A 11 18.37 -14.34 -3.69
C ASP A 11 17.64 -13.02 -3.37
N GLU A 12 17.64 -12.09 -4.33
CA GLU A 12 16.55 -11.15 -4.45
C GLU A 12 15.42 -11.98 -5.05
N GLU A 13 14.59 -12.55 -4.17
CA GLU A 13 13.30 -13.11 -4.55
C GLU A 13 12.60 -12.04 -5.41
N GLU A 14 12.56 -12.25 -6.73
CA GLU A 14 11.69 -11.49 -7.61
C GLU A 14 10.27 -11.88 -7.22
N GLU A 15 9.76 -11.24 -6.16
CA GLU A 15 8.34 -11.31 -5.84
C GLU A 15 7.60 -10.83 -7.08
N GLU A 16 6.97 -11.78 -7.76
CA GLU A 16 6.15 -11.55 -8.92
C GLU A 16 4.98 -10.68 -8.45
N PHE A 17 5.11 -9.37 -8.65
CA PHE A 17 4.16 -8.37 -8.17
C PHE A 17 2.74 -8.69 -8.66
N THR A 18 1.94 -9.34 -7.81
CA THR A 18 0.57 -9.80 -8.08
C THR A 18 -0.44 -8.65 -7.98
N GLY A 19 -0.06 -7.44 -8.41
CA GLY A 19 -0.95 -6.29 -8.49
C GLY A 19 -1.31 -5.68 -7.12
N PHE A 20 -2.23 -4.71 -7.13
CA PHE A 20 -2.69 -4.03 -5.91
C PHE A 20 -3.81 -4.81 -5.22
N ASN A 21 -3.70 -6.14 -5.18
CA ASN A 21 -4.75 -7.01 -4.65
C ASN A 21 -4.90 -6.83 -3.14
N GLN A 22 -6.13 -7.02 -2.68
CA GLN A 22 -6.52 -6.78 -1.30
C GLN A 22 -5.82 -7.71 -0.30
N GLU A 23 -5.48 -8.93 -0.72
CA GLU A 23 -4.74 -9.91 0.10
C GLU A 23 -3.37 -9.36 0.55
N ASP A 24 -2.57 -8.79 -0.37
CA ASP A 24 -1.29 -8.13 -0.03
C ASP A 24 -1.47 -6.90 0.88
N LEU A 25 -2.61 -6.20 0.78
CA LEU A 25 -2.92 -5.04 1.62
C LEU A 25 -3.35 -5.46 3.02
N GLU A 26 -4.08 -6.57 3.13
CA GLU A 26 -4.48 -7.17 4.39
C GLU A 26 -3.27 -7.74 5.13
N GLU A 27 -2.35 -8.45 4.46
CA GLU A 27 -1.09 -8.92 5.06
C GLU A 27 -0.22 -7.75 5.59
N LYS A 28 -0.13 -6.65 4.83
CA LYS A 28 0.63 -5.47 5.26
C LYS A 28 -0.05 -4.72 6.41
N LYS A 29 -1.39 -4.69 6.46
CA LYS A 29 -2.16 -4.13 7.59
C LYS A 29 -2.01 -5.02 8.84
N GLU A 30 -2.08 -6.33 8.70
CA GLU A 30 -1.89 -7.29 9.80
C GLU A 30 -0.47 -7.20 10.38
N ALA A 31 0.57 -7.10 9.55
CA ALA A 31 1.94 -6.90 10.02
C ALA A 31 2.13 -5.56 10.76
N GLN A 32 1.52 -4.47 10.29
CA GLN A 32 1.56 -3.18 10.98
C GLN A 32 0.77 -3.17 12.30
N GLU A 33 -0.36 -3.90 12.37
CA GLU A 33 -1.15 -4.06 13.59
C GLU A 33 -0.45 -4.96 14.63
N GLU A 34 0.36 -5.94 14.19
CA GLU A 34 1.19 -6.77 15.07
C GLU A 34 2.39 -5.99 15.64
N GLU A 35 3.04 -5.14 14.85
CA GLU A 35 4.12 -4.26 15.34
C GLU A 35 3.59 -3.21 16.34
N GLN A 36 2.42 -2.60 16.09
CA GLN A 36 1.81 -1.66 17.04
C GLN A 36 1.33 -2.30 18.34
N GLN A 37 0.93 -3.58 18.32
CA GLN A 37 0.53 -4.31 19.53
C GLN A 37 1.73 -4.72 20.40
N GLN A 38 2.95 -4.77 19.86
CA GLN A 38 4.16 -5.08 20.64
C GLN A 38 4.74 -3.88 21.40
N GLU A 39 4.43 -2.63 21.00
CA GLU A 39 4.94 -1.43 21.67
C GLU A 39 4.09 -0.93 22.86
N ASP A 40 2.82 -1.34 22.97
CA ASP A 40 1.89 -0.86 24.03
C ASP A 40 1.75 -1.80 25.25
N SER A 41 2.62 -2.80 25.40
CA SER A 41 2.58 -3.75 26.52
C SER A 41 3.76 -3.61 27.49
N ASP A 42 3.93 -2.43 28.10
CA ASP A 42 4.62 -2.31 29.38
C ASP A 42 4.00 -1.20 30.24
N SER A 43 2.94 -1.55 30.98
CA SER A 43 2.47 -0.73 32.10
C SER A 43 1.86 -1.62 33.18
N ASP A 44 2.72 -2.02 34.12
CA ASP A 44 2.35 -2.54 35.43
C ASP A 44 1.88 -1.38 36.32
N GLU A 45 0.58 -1.26 36.57
CA GLU A 45 0.11 -0.57 37.78
C GLU A 45 -1.32 -0.98 38.22
N GLY A 46 -1.42 -1.49 39.46
CA GLY A 46 -2.52 -1.13 40.35
C GLY A 46 -3.76 -2.03 40.38
N VAL A 47 -3.69 -3.10 41.16
CA VAL A 47 -4.87 -3.79 41.69
C VAL A 47 -5.58 -2.87 42.70
N ASP A 48 -6.80 -2.40 42.43
CA ASP A 48 -7.75 -2.12 43.51
C ASP A 48 -9.23 -2.33 43.13
N ARG A 49 -9.98 -2.74 44.14
CA ARG A 49 -11.20 -3.54 44.10
C ARG A 49 -12.47 -2.69 43.89
N SER A 50 -13.38 -3.14 43.03
CA SER A 50 -14.82 -2.96 43.28
C SER A 50 -15.61 -4.18 42.80
N GLY A 51 -16.32 -4.81 43.73
CA GLY A 51 -16.81 -6.17 43.61
C GLY A 51 -18.14 -6.31 42.88
N GLN A 52 -18.19 -7.29 41.99
CA GLN A 52 -19.32 -8.20 41.82
C GLN A 52 -18.84 -9.41 41.01
N ASP A 53 -18.55 -10.49 41.74
CA ASP A 53 -18.64 -11.90 41.34
C ASP A 53 -18.38 -12.27 39.87
N MET A 54 -17.14 -12.09 39.41
CA MET A 54 -16.61 -12.72 38.17
C MET A 54 -15.86 -14.03 38.48
N SER A 55 -16.05 -14.61 39.67
CA SER A 55 -15.32 -15.81 40.12
C SER A 55 -15.99 -17.13 39.70
N MET A 56 -17.19 -17.07 39.11
CA MET A 56 -17.99 -18.26 38.76
C MET A 56 -18.31 -18.36 37.26
N MET A 57 -17.62 -17.60 36.40
CA MET A 57 -17.74 -17.81 34.96
C MET A 57 -16.78 -18.93 34.56
N SER A 58 -17.34 -20.06 34.12
CA SER A 58 -16.55 -21.15 33.53
C SER A 58 -15.79 -20.62 32.32
N ASP A 59 -14.56 -21.11 32.09
CA ASP A 59 -13.70 -20.78 30.95
C ASP A 59 -14.46 -20.87 29.59
N PHE A 60 -15.48 -21.73 29.55
CA PHE A 60 -16.43 -21.86 28.44
C PHE A 60 -17.26 -20.58 28.16
N ASP A 61 -17.75 -19.89 29.20
CA ASP A 61 -18.54 -18.67 29.06
C ASP A 61 -17.68 -17.47 28.65
N VAL A 62 -16.45 -17.40 29.13
CA VAL A 62 -15.45 -16.42 28.69
C VAL A 62 -15.17 -16.61 27.21
N MET A 63 -14.97 -17.85 26.77
CA MET A 63 -14.72 -18.17 25.37
C MET A 63 -15.95 -17.91 24.48
N LEU A 64 -17.17 -18.17 24.98
CA LEU A 64 -18.42 -17.88 24.27
C LEU A 64 -18.67 -16.38 24.12
N ALA A 65 -18.39 -15.59 25.16
CA ALA A 65 -18.46 -14.13 25.14
C ALA A 65 -17.45 -13.53 24.16
N LYS A 66 -16.19 -14.03 24.17
CA LYS A 66 -15.14 -13.64 23.24
C LYS A 66 -15.55 -13.95 21.79
N ARG A 67 -16.11 -15.14 21.52
CA ARG A 67 -16.63 -15.52 20.20
C ARG A 67 -17.81 -14.68 19.74
N LYS A 68 -18.74 -14.33 20.63
CA LYS A 68 -19.88 -13.45 20.32
C LYS A 68 -19.43 -12.02 20.00
N ALA A 69 -18.47 -11.48 20.75
CA ALA A 69 -17.92 -10.15 20.52
C ALA A 69 -17.21 -10.06 19.15
N MET A 70 -16.42 -11.08 18.80
CA MET A 70 -15.73 -11.16 17.51
C MET A 70 -16.71 -11.24 16.34
N ASN A 71 -17.78 -12.04 16.48
CA ASN A 71 -18.79 -12.22 15.42
C ASN A 71 -19.73 -10.99 15.28
N SER A 72 -19.96 -10.22 16.35
CA SER A 72 -20.73 -8.96 16.30
C SER A 72 -19.96 -7.85 15.58
N ARG A 73 -18.64 -7.77 15.80
CA ARG A 73 -17.73 -6.85 15.08
C ARG A 73 -17.77 -7.14 13.58
N LYS A 74 -17.65 -8.42 13.19
CA LYS A 74 -17.75 -8.87 11.78
C LYS A 74 -19.09 -8.53 11.10
N ARG A 75 -20.20 -8.46 11.86
CA ARG A 75 -21.52 -8.07 11.31
C ARG A 75 -21.67 -6.56 11.15
N ARG A 76 -21.11 -5.75 12.05
CA ARG A 76 -21.13 -4.27 11.91
C ARG A 76 -20.32 -3.80 10.71
N ASN A 77 -19.24 -4.51 10.37
CA ASN A 77 -18.45 -4.23 9.17
C ASN A 77 -19.16 -4.64 7.86
N ARG A 78 -20.36 -5.25 7.89
CA ARG A 78 -21.02 -5.80 6.70
C ARG A 78 -22.20 -4.98 6.17
N ASP A 79 -22.66 -3.94 6.89
CA ASP A 79 -24.00 -3.36 6.68
C ASP A 79 -24.02 -1.86 6.31
N GLY A 80 -22.92 -1.26 5.82
CA GLY A 80 -23.05 0.08 5.23
C GLY A 80 -21.81 0.97 5.05
N GLY A 81 -20.64 0.44 4.68
CA GLY A 81 -19.47 1.31 4.42
C GLY A 81 -18.27 0.71 3.68
N THR A 82 -18.28 -0.58 3.33
CA THR A 82 -17.08 -1.25 2.80
C THR A 82 -16.81 -1.02 1.32
N PHE A 83 -17.84 -0.78 0.50
CA PHE A 83 -17.67 -0.67 -0.95
C PHE A 83 -16.77 0.51 -1.38
N ILE A 84 -16.71 1.58 -0.57
CA ILE A 84 -15.87 2.76 -0.86
C ILE A 84 -14.44 2.55 -0.32
N SER A 85 -14.29 1.92 0.85
CA SER A 85 -12.97 1.72 1.49
C SER A 85 -12.03 0.84 0.67
N ASP A 86 -12.55 -0.24 0.06
CA ASP A 86 -11.71 -1.20 -0.67
C ASP A 86 -11.07 -0.54 -1.92
N ALA A 87 -11.84 0.30 -2.62
CA ALA A 87 -11.34 1.04 -3.78
C ALA A 87 -10.33 2.12 -3.38
N ASP A 88 -10.60 2.85 -2.31
CA ASP A 88 -9.71 3.89 -1.78
C ASP A 88 -8.39 3.28 -1.27
N ASP A 89 -8.44 2.11 -0.62
CA ASP A 89 -7.27 1.37 -0.14
C ASP A 89 -6.37 0.92 -1.31
N VAL A 90 -6.97 0.34 -2.35
CA VAL A 90 -6.24 -0.07 -3.58
C VAL A 90 -5.58 1.13 -4.25
N VAL A 91 -6.29 2.26 -4.33
CA VAL A 91 -5.80 3.50 -4.93
C VAL A 91 -4.66 4.09 -4.12
N SER A 92 -4.81 4.16 -2.79
CA SER A 92 -3.78 4.65 -1.86
C SER A 92 -2.51 3.82 -1.92
N ALA A 93 -2.65 2.49 -1.92
CA ALA A 93 -1.54 1.58 -2.08
C ALA A 93 -0.82 1.77 -3.42
N MET A 94 -1.59 1.98 -4.50
CA MET A 94 -1.01 2.28 -5.81
C MET A 94 -0.20 3.57 -5.81
N ILE A 95 -0.75 4.65 -5.27
CA ILE A 95 -0.04 5.93 -5.18
C ILE A 95 1.24 5.78 -4.35
N SER A 96 1.18 5.02 -3.26
CA SER A 96 2.33 4.77 -2.39
C SER A 96 3.44 4.02 -3.13
N LYS A 97 3.12 2.89 -3.77
CA LYS A 97 4.10 2.12 -4.58
C LYS A 97 4.63 2.93 -5.76
N MET A 98 3.81 3.80 -6.35
CA MET A 98 4.27 4.72 -7.39
C MET A 98 5.34 5.68 -6.83
N ASN A 99 5.10 6.31 -5.69
CA ASN A 99 6.05 7.26 -5.10
C ASN A 99 7.36 6.56 -4.68
N GLU A 100 7.26 5.36 -4.10
CA GLU A 100 8.40 4.52 -3.73
C GLU A 100 9.27 4.18 -4.94
N ALA A 101 8.68 3.65 -6.02
CA ALA A 101 9.41 3.35 -7.25
C ALA A 101 10.05 4.60 -7.89
N ALA A 102 9.42 5.78 -7.75
CA ALA A 102 9.99 7.03 -8.23
C ALA A 102 11.23 7.44 -7.44
N GLU A 103 11.18 7.33 -6.11
CA GLU A 103 12.30 7.65 -5.22
C GLU A 103 13.44 6.66 -5.38
N GLU A 104 13.17 5.35 -5.44
CA GLU A 104 14.18 4.32 -5.71
C GLU A 104 14.90 4.60 -7.03
N ASP A 105 14.15 4.83 -8.11
CA ASP A 105 14.76 5.17 -9.40
C ASP A 105 15.55 6.48 -9.32
N ARG A 106 15.12 7.47 -8.52
CA ARG A 106 15.87 8.72 -8.33
C ARG A 106 17.22 8.46 -7.65
N THR A 107 17.23 7.64 -6.60
CA THR A 107 18.47 7.25 -5.91
C THR A 107 19.40 6.43 -6.82
N LEU A 108 18.88 5.45 -7.57
CA LEU A 108 19.65 4.66 -8.52
C LEU A 108 20.25 5.53 -9.64
N ASN A 109 19.48 6.47 -10.19
CA ASN A 109 19.97 7.44 -11.17
C ASN A 109 21.08 8.33 -10.58
N ALA A 110 20.93 8.81 -9.34
CA ALA A 110 21.96 9.59 -8.67
C ALA A 110 23.26 8.78 -8.47
N LEU A 111 23.14 7.48 -8.21
CA LEU A 111 24.24 6.52 -8.12
C LEU A 111 24.75 6.05 -9.50
N LYS A 112 24.18 6.54 -10.62
CA LYS A 112 24.47 6.13 -12.00
C LYS A 112 24.27 4.63 -12.26
N LYS A 113 23.35 4.01 -11.51
CA LYS A 113 22.91 2.64 -11.71
C LYS A 113 21.65 2.61 -12.58
N PRO A 114 21.38 1.52 -13.31
CA PRO A 114 20.12 1.37 -14.05
C PRO A 114 18.91 1.47 -13.12
N ALA A 115 17.98 2.36 -13.46
CA ALA A 115 16.74 2.60 -12.72
C ALA A 115 15.56 1.96 -13.47
N LEU A 116 15.09 0.81 -12.99
CA LEU A 116 14.09 -0.03 -13.66
C LEU A 116 12.77 -0.13 -12.91
N LYS A 117 12.67 0.40 -11.67
CA LYS A 117 11.53 0.17 -10.79
C LYS A 117 10.25 0.82 -11.32
N LYS A 118 10.34 2.04 -11.86
CA LYS A 118 9.17 2.64 -12.55
C LYS A 118 8.78 1.85 -13.80
N LEU A 119 9.75 1.29 -14.53
CA LEU A 119 9.48 0.54 -15.76
C LEU A 119 8.79 -0.81 -15.48
N THR A 120 9.16 -1.49 -14.39
CA THR A 120 8.52 -2.75 -13.98
C THR A 120 7.12 -2.51 -13.43
N LEU A 121 6.90 -1.43 -12.68
CA LEU A 121 5.59 -1.11 -12.09
C LEU A 121 4.59 -0.48 -13.10
N LEU A 122 5.09 0.16 -14.17
CA LEU A 122 4.27 0.88 -15.16
C LEU A 122 3.07 0.08 -15.73
N PRO A 123 3.19 -1.19 -16.16
CA PRO A 123 2.06 -1.94 -16.73
C PRO A 123 0.90 -2.10 -15.74
N HIS A 124 1.20 -2.31 -14.47
CA HIS A 124 0.21 -2.45 -13.40
C HIS A 124 -0.50 -1.11 -13.15
N VAL A 125 0.25 -0.02 -13.08
CA VAL A 125 -0.30 1.33 -12.92
C VAL A 125 -1.26 1.68 -14.07
N ILE A 126 -0.87 1.40 -15.33
CA ILE A 126 -1.72 1.66 -16.49
C ILE A 126 -3.02 0.84 -16.44
N LEU A 127 -2.92 -0.43 -16.05
CA LEU A 127 -4.09 -1.31 -15.93
C LEU A 127 -5.13 -0.73 -14.96
N HIS A 128 -4.69 -0.22 -13.81
CA HIS A 128 -5.58 0.36 -12.82
C HIS A 128 -6.10 1.75 -13.24
N LEU A 129 -5.24 2.62 -13.79
CA LEU A 129 -5.64 3.96 -14.25
C LEU A 129 -6.66 3.93 -15.41
N ARG A 130 -6.74 2.84 -16.18
CA ARG A 130 -7.73 2.66 -17.25
C ARG A 130 -9.12 2.25 -16.76
N LYS A 131 -9.26 1.76 -15.53
CA LYS A 131 -10.56 1.35 -14.97
C LYS A 131 -11.42 2.60 -14.76
N GLN A 132 -12.55 2.70 -15.48
CA GLN A 132 -13.42 3.88 -15.42
C GLN A 132 -13.96 4.11 -14.00
N ASP A 133 -14.32 3.03 -13.31
CA ASP A 133 -14.92 3.07 -11.97
C ASP A 133 -13.97 3.63 -10.90
N LEU A 134 -12.65 3.65 -11.15
CA LEU A 134 -11.64 4.17 -10.22
C LEU A 134 -11.16 5.58 -10.57
N LYS A 135 -11.56 6.16 -11.72
CA LYS A 135 -11.01 7.43 -12.20
C LYS A 135 -11.27 8.60 -11.26
N GLU A 136 -12.48 8.70 -10.71
CA GLU A 136 -12.83 9.77 -9.77
C GLU A 136 -12.04 9.62 -8.47
N THR A 137 -12.00 8.41 -7.90
CA THR A 137 -11.20 8.10 -6.71
C THR A 137 -9.71 8.42 -6.90
N PHE A 138 -9.14 8.11 -8.07
CA PHE A 138 -7.75 8.45 -8.38
C PHE A 138 -7.48 9.95 -8.39
N ILE A 139 -8.42 10.74 -8.88
CA ILE A 139 -8.30 12.20 -8.88
C ILE A 139 -8.40 12.73 -7.45
N ASP A 140 -9.39 12.27 -6.68
CA ASP A 140 -9.65 12.75 -5.32
C ASP A 140 -8.52 12.36 -4.35
N SER A 141 -7.90 11.20 -4.53
CA SER A 141 -6.74 10.72 -3.75
C SER A 141 -5.40 11.36 -4.17
N GLY A 142 -5.37 12.17 -5.23
CA GLY A 142 -4.18 12.92 -5.62
C GLY A 142 -3.17 12.15 -6.47
N VAL A 143 -3.60 11.14 -7.25
CA VAL A 143 -2.70 10.38 -8.16
C VAL A 143 -1.94 11.30 -9.15
N MET A 144 -2.49 12.48 -9.44
CA MET A 144 -1.85 13.50 -10.29
C MET A 144 -0.47 13.90 -9.78
N SER A 145 -0.26 13.94 -8.46
CA SER A 145 1.04 14.26 -7.87
C SER A 145 2.06 13.15 -8.16
N ALA A 146 1.65 11.88 -8.01
CA ALA A 146 2.51 10.74 -8.32
C ALA A 146 2.85 10.67 -9.82
N ILE A 147 1.86 10.92 -10.70
CA ILE A 147 2.10 10.99 -12.15
C ILE A 147 3.06 12.13 -12.49
N LYS A 148 2.87 13.32 -11.90
CA LYS A 148 3.79 14.46 -12.05
C LYS A 148 5.21 14.07 -11.66
N GLU A 149 5.38 13.40 -10.54
CA GLU A 149 6.69 12.94 -10.07
C GLU A 149 7.34 11.97 -11.07
N TRP A 150 6.56 11.02 -11.61
CA TRP A 150 7.05 10.04 -12.59
C TRP A 150 7.49 10.64 -13.93
N ILE A 151 6.90 11.76 -14.34
CA ILE A 151 7.23 12.45 -15.60
C ILE A 151 8.17 13.64 -15.42
N SER A 152 8.45 14.03 -14.18
CA SER A 152 9.34 15.15 -13.87
C SER A 152 10.76 14.85 -14.34
N PRO A 153 11.53 15.87 -14.75
CA PRO A 153 12.93 15.68 -15.11
C PRO A 153 13.72 15.12 -13.92
N LEU A 154 14.62 14.19 -14.21
CA LEU A 154 15.54 13.60 -13.25
C LEU A 154 16.57 14.65 -12.78
N PRO A 155 17.25 14.42 -11.64
CA PRO A 155 18.24 15.37 -11.10
C PRO A 155 19.41 15.63 -12.07
N ASP A 156 19.68 14.72 -13.00
CA ASP A 156 20.66 14.89 -14.08
C ASP A 156 20.12 15.65 -15.30
N LYS A 157 18.90 16.22 -15.21
CA LYS A 157 18.14 16.90 -16.27
C LYS A 157 17.67 16.01 -17.41
N SER A 158 17.89 14.70 -17.32
CA SER A 158 17.32 13.77 -18.29
C SER A 158 15.82 13.61 -18.06
N LEU A 159 15.10 13.19 -19.10
CA LEU A 159 13.69 12.85 -18.97
C LEU A 159 13.56 11.37 -18.65
N PRO A 160 12.54 10.98 -17.86
CA PRO A 160 12.19 9.58 -17.67
C PRO A 160 11.98 8.85 -19.00
N ALA A 161 12.11 7.52 -18.98
CA ALA A 161 12.05 6.68 -20.17
C ALA A 161 10.83 7.01 -21.06
N LEU A 162 11.04 6.99 -22.39
CA LEU A 162 10.01 7.37 -23.38
C LEU A 162 8.70 6.60 -23.18
N ARG A 163 8.79 5.32 -22.82
CA ARG A 163 7.63 4.46 -22.54
C ARG A 163 6.79 4.99 -21.37
N ILE A 164 7.42 5.37 -20.26
CA ILE A 164 6.74 5.94 -19.08
C ILE A 164 5.99 7.22 -19.50
N ARG A 165 6.71 8.14 -20.15
CA ARG A 165 6.13 9.41 -20.62
C ARG A 165 4.97 9.19 -21.58
N GLY A 166 5.16 8.33 -22.59
CA GLY A 166 4.16 8.08 -23.62
C GLY A 166 2.87 7.51 -23.06
N GLU A 167 2.96 6.52 -22.17
CA GLU A 167 1.77 5.89 -21.59
C GLU A 167 1.06 6.82 -20.59
N LEU A 168 1.79 7.46 -19.66
CA LEU A 168 1.16 8.34 -18.68
C LEU A 168 0.51 9.58 -19.33
N LEU A 169 1.15 10.17 -20.35
CA LEU A 169 0.55 11.30 -21.08
C LEU A 169 -0.71 10.90 -21.85
N ARG A 170 -0.80 9.67 -22.36
CA ARG A 170 -2.03 9.16 -22.98
C ARG A 170 -3.15 9.02 -21.95
N ILE A 171 -2.85 8.43 -20.80
CA ILE A 171 -3.81 8.29 -19.70
C ILE A 171 -4.32 9.67 -19.25
N LEU A 172 -3.44 10.65 -19.10
CA LEU A 172 -3.83 12.01 -18.74
C LEU A 172 -4.79 12.67 -19.75
N GLN A 173 -4.74 12.29 -21.04
CA GLN A 173 -5.69 12.76 -22.06
C GLN A 173 -7.05 12.05 -21.97
N GLU A 174 -7.09 10.83 -21.44
CA GLU A 174 -8.30 10.02 -21.27
C GLU A 174 -9.02 10.26 -19.93
N LEU A 175 -8.34 10.89 -18.98
CA LEU A 175 -8.98 11.31 -17.74
C LEU A 175 -9.94 12.46 -18.06
N PRO A 176 -11.15 12.47 -17.45
CA PRO A 176 -12.04 13.61 -17.58
C PRO A 176 -11.24 14.85 -17.16
N SER A 177 -11.24 15.88 -18.02
CA SER A 177 -10.63 17.16 -17.71
C SER A 177 -11.46 17.81 -16.60
N GLY A 178 -11.23 17.35 -15.37
CA GLY A 178 -11.80 17.88 -14.15
C GLY A 178 -11.28 19.30 -13.97
N VAL A 179 -11.87 20.24 -14.70
CA VAL A 179 -11.80 21.67 -14.40
C VAL A 179 -12.60 21.87 -13.10
N ARG A 180 -12.04 21.43 -11.98
CA ARG A 180 -12.30 22.09 -10.70
C ARG A 180 -11.08 22.93 -10.42
N ARG A 181 -11.15 24.16 -10.94
CA ARG A 181 -10.32 25.26 -10.51
C ARG A 181 -10.42 25.34 -8.98
N LEU A 182 -9.28 25.29 -8.31
CA LEU A 182 -9.06 26.02 -7.07
C LEU A 182 -7.81 26.87 -7.30
#